data_AF-A0A1H1KHH3-F1
#
_entry.id   AF-A0A1H1KHH3-F1
#
_cell.length_a   1.000
_cell.length_b   1.000
_cell.length_c   1.000
_cell.angle_alpha   90.00
_cell.angle_beta   90.00
_cell.angle_gamma   90.00
#
_symmetry.space_group_name_H-M   'P 1'
#
loop_
_entity.id
_entity.type
_entity.pdbx_description
1 polymer ?
#
loop_
_entity_poly.entity_id
_entity_poly.type
_entity_poly.pdbx_seq_one_letter_code
_entity_poly.pdbx_strand_id
1 'polypeptide(L)'
;MQHVDAAHLTDEGDPSDNQRAFRRALGQFATGVTIMTACVGDRLAGVTANSFTSVSLDPPLVLWSLESKAQSLPVFREASHFAVNVLAADQVGLSTRFARSLPDKFSSVDWVAGRSGAPLIAGVAAQFECARAAEHEGGDHLILIGKVERFARFEREVLLFAHGRYGLAVDHPVADVGRRTLVETGDPHPLDDFLLPQLFRAYEHLSAAFEQHREAEGLTINQSRILACLAANPGSSIEALSRLSYVGLATTEDAVSVLLAAGFAAMRPPAAIAITSLGRSRLAGIVARARSFEAERLARIPAADLAALRRALAALGKDG
;
A
#
# COMPACT_ATOMS: atom_id res chain seq x y z
N MET A 1 22.32 14.32 -25.88
CA MET A 1 21.61 14.33 -24.58
C MET A 1 20.13 14.20 -24.90
N GLN A 2 19.68 12.95 -24.95
CA GLN A 2 18.40 12.55 -25.54
C GLN A 2 17.23 12.95 -24.64
N HIS A 3 16.15 13.36 -25.30
CA HIS A 3 14.84 13.68 -24.75
C HIS A 3 14.42 12.71 -23.64
N VAL A 4 14.31 13.21 -22.41
CA VAL A 4 13.46 12.57 -21.40
C VAL A 4 12.04 12.67 -21.93
N ASP A 5 11.32 11.55 -21.91
CA ASP A 5 9.96 11.41 -22.41
C ASP A 5 9.00 12.25 -21.54
N ALA A 6 8.94 13.56 -21.83
CA ALA A 6 8.16 14.54 -21.06
C ALA A 6 6.64 14.28 -21.08
N ALA A 7 6.18 13.30 -21.88
CA ALA A 7 4.78 12.96 -22.04
C ALA A 7 4.11 12.39 -20.77
N HIS A 8 4.89 11.93 -19.78
CA HIS A 8 4.36 11.25 -18.59
C HIS A 8 4.88 11.82 -17.24
N LEU A 9 5.63 12.92 -17.27
CA LEU A 9 6.16 13.55 -16.07
C LEU A 9 5.03 14.23 -15.28
N THR A 10 4.74 13.73 -14.08
CA THR A 10 3.62 14.24 -13.25
C THR A 10 4.07 15.21 -12.16
N ASP A 11 5.28 15.03 -11.63
CA ASP A 11 5.87 15.86 -10.57
C ASP A 11 7.37 16.03 -10.85
N GLU A 12 7.86 17.27 -10.82
CA GLU A 12 9.30 17.60 -10.91
C GLU A 12 9.63 18.83 -10.03
N GLY A 13 10.90 18.97 -9.64
CA GLY A 13 11.38 20.12 -8.87
C GLY A 13 12.41 19.76 -7.79
N ASP A 14 12.89 20.78 -7.07
CA ASP A 14 13.76 20.63 -5.91
C ASP A 14 12.92 20.16 -4.69
N PRO A 15 13.35 19.13 -3.92
CA PRO A 15 12.67 18.71 -2.70
C PRO A 15 12.40 19.82 -1.69
N SER A 16 13.24 20.87 -1.66
CA SER A 16 13.08 22.02 -0.77
C SER A 16 11.89 22.93 -1.16
N ASP A 17 11.53 22.98 -2.45
CA ASP A 17 10.42 23.79 -2.96
C ASP A 17 9.08 23.07 -2.83
N ASN A 18 9.06 21.73 -2.93
CA ASN A 18 7.83 20.92 -2.86
C ASN A 18 8.02 19.54 -2.21
N GLN A 19 8.11 19.52 -0.88
CA GLN A 19 8.25 18.28 -0.10
C GLN A 19 7.13 17.25 -0.34
N ARG A 20 5.91 17.68 -0.69
CA ARG A 20 4.80 16.76 -0.99
C ARG A 20 5.05 16.00 -2.29
N ALA A 21 5.50 16.69 -3.33
CA ALA A 21 5.90 16.06 -4.60
C ALA A 21 7.06 15.09 -4.39
N PHE A 22 8.09 15.50 -3.63
CA PHE A 22 9.21 14.62 -3.30
C PHE A 22 8.76 13.35 -2.56
N ARG A 23 7.85 13.47 -1.58
CA ARG A 23 7.27 12.31 -0.89
C ARG A 23 6.48 11.39 -1.81
N ARG A 24 5.71 11.93 -2.77
CA ARG A 24 5.02 11.13 -3.79
C ARG A 24 5.99 10.39 -4.69
N ALA A 25 7.11 11.01 -5.06
CA ALA A 25 8.18 10.39 -5.83
C ALA A 25 8.84 9.24 -5.05
N LEU A 26 9.16 9.44 -3.77
CA LEU A 26 9.67 8.35 -2.90
C LEU A 26 8.69 7.18 -2.80
N GLY A 27 7.38 7.47 -2.78
CA GLY A 27 6.32 6.46 -2.76
C GLY A 27 6.21 5.60 -4.03
N GLN A 28 6.97 5.89 -5.09
CA GLN A 28 7.09 5.02 -6.26
C GLN A 28 7.94 3.77 -5.97
N PHE A 29 8.82 3.83 -4.97
CA PHE A 29 9.56 2.66 -4.51
C PHE A 29 8.69 1.84 -3.55
N ALA A 30 8.13 0.73 -4.05
CA ALA A 30 7.31 -0.16 -3.26
C ALA A 30 8.13 -0.89 -2.19
N THR A 31 7.58 -1.00 -0.98
CA THR A 31 8.22 -1.72 0.14
C THR A 31 7.24 -2.65 0.84
N GLY A 32 7.78 -3.59 1.61
CA GLY A 32 6.98 -4.27 2.64
C GLY A 32 6.67 -3.34 3.82
N VAL A 33 5.70 -3.71 4.64
CA VAL A 33 5.38 -2.98 5.88
C VAL A 33 5.92 -3.73 7.08
N THR A 34 6.55 -3.01 8.01
CA THR A 34 7.09 -3.59 9.24
C THR A 34 6.59 -2.85 10.48
N ILE A 35 6.59 -3.52 11.63
CA ILE A 35 6.50 -2.88 12.94
C ILE A 35 7.81 -3.15 13.68
N MET A 36 8.51 -2.07 13.97
CA MET A 36 9.70 -2.05 14.81
C MET A 36 9.27 -2.01 16.26
N THR A 37 9.85 -2.86 17.10
CA THR A 37 9.51 -2.92 18.52
C THR A 37 10.77 -2.97 19.39
N ALA A 38 10.69 -2.39 20.59
CA ALA A 38 11.77 -2.42 21.58
C ALA A 38 11.18 -2.38 22.99
N CYS A 39 11.99 -2.78 23.97
CA CYS A 39 11.62 -2.83 25.38
C CYS A 39 12.77 -2.33 26.25
N VAL A 40 12.44 -1.51 27.25
CA VAL A 40 13.37 -1.08 28.31
C VAL A 40 12.65 -1.06 29.66
N GLY A 41 12.98 -2.01 30.53
CA GLY A 41 12.17 -2.27 31.72
C GLY A 41 10.75 -2.64 31.31
N ASP A 42 9.75 -1.94 31.83
CA ASP A 42 8.33 -2.13 31.46
C ASP A 42 7.87 -1.22 30.30
N ARG A 43 8.78 -0.42 29.72
CA ARG A 43 8.44 0.51 28.64
C ARG A 43 8.55 -0.19 27.28
N LEU A 44 7.40 -0.41 26.65
CA LEU A 44 7.30 -0.94 25.30
C LEU A 44 7.22 0.20 24.27
N ALA A 45 7.96 0.05 23.18
CA ALA A 45 7.84 0.91 22.01
C ALA A 45 7.49 0.09 20.78
N GLY A 46 6.65 0.66 19.92
CA GLY A 46 6.23 0.08 18.66
C GLY A 46 5.95 1.15 17.61
N VAL A 47 6.53 1.00 16.42
CA VAL A 47 6.41 1.95 15.31
C VAL A 47 6.26 1.20 14.00
N THR A 48 5.22 1.53 13.24
CA THR A 48 5.12 1.11 11.84
C THR A 48 6.17 1.82 11.01
N ALA A 49 6.98 1.07 10.28
CA ALA A 49 8.02 1.60 9.40
C ALA A 49 8.02 0.85 8.06
N ASN A 50 8.33 1.58 6.99
CA ASN A 50 8.53 1.03 5.66
C ASN A 50 9.90 1.45 5.07
N SER A 51 10.80 1.94 5.93
CA SER A 51 12.21 2.29 5.67
C SER A 51 13.18 1.13 5.92
N PHE A 52 12.67 -0.06 6.26
CA PHE A 52 13.46 -1.27 6.52
C PHE A 52 14.18 -1.74 5.25
N THR A 53 15.45 -2.12 5.40
CA THR A 53 16.20 -2.80 4.33
C THR A 53 17.28 -3.73 4.90
N SER A 54 17.62 -4.77 4.14
CA SER A 54 18.79 -5.62 4.40
C SER A 54 20.08 -4.88 4.01
N VAL A 55 21.13 -5.04 4.82
CA VAL A 55 22.42 -4.37 4.61
C VAL A 55 23.52 -5.37 4.25
N SER A 56 23.65 -6.44 5.03
CA SER A 56 24.70 -7.44 4.85
C SER A 56 24.21 -8.83 5.25
N LEU A 57 24.74 -9.86 4.61
CA LEU A 57 24.52 -11.26 5.00
C LEU A 57 25.56 -11.75 6.02
N ASP A 58 26.81 -11.30 5.92
CA ASP A 58 27.88 -11.61 6.88
C ASP A 58 28.73 -10.36 7.19
N PRO A 59 28.65 -9.80 8.42
CA PRO A 59 27.69 -10.17 9.47
C PRO A 59 26.24 -9.85 9.03
N PRO A 60 25.22 -10.54 9.56
CA PRO A 60 23.83 -10.34 9.17
C PRO A 60 23.31 -9.00 9.71
N LEU A 61 23.24 -7.99 8.85
CA LEU A 61 22.87 -6.63 9.21
C LEU A 61 21.60 -6.18 8.48
N VAL A 62 20.75 -5.46 9.20
CA VAL A 62 19.58 -4.75 8.67
C VAL A 62 19.60 -3.30 9.16
N LEU A 63 18.92 -2.40 8.47
CA LEU A 63 18.72 -1.03 8.91
C LEU A 63 17.29 -0.56 8.73
N TRP A 64 16.96 0.51 9.43
CA TRP A 64 15.75 1.30 9.25
C TRP A 64 15.93 2.72 9.80
N SER A 65 15.00 3.61 9.48
CA SER A 65 15.05 5.01 9.91
C SER A 65 13.86 5.36 10.80
N LEU A 66 14.14 5.97 11.96
CA LEU A 66 13.16 6.46 12.93
C LEU A 66 13.17 7.98 12.98
N GLU A 67 12.00 8.62 12.91
CA GLU A 67 11.90 10.09 13.01
C GLU A 67 12.52 10.59 14.32
N SER A 68 13.38 11.61 14.26
CA SER A 68 14.09 12.15 15.42
C SER A 68 13.17 12.79 16.47
N LYS A 69 11.90 13.05 16.12
CA LYS A 69 10.86 13.58 17.02
C LYS A 69 9.87 12.51 17.50
N ALA A 70 10.06 11.25 17.12
CA ALA A 70 9.16 10.17 17.52
C ALA A 70 9.14 9.98 19.04
N GLN A 71 7.96 9.83 19.62
CA GLN A 71 7.79 9.56 21.07
C GLN A 71 8.47 8.27 21.53
N SER A 72 8.67 7.32 20.60
CA SER A 72 9.34 6.04 20.84
C SER A 72 10.87 6.13 20.82
N LEU A 73 11.45 7.23 20.33
CA LEU A 73 12.90 7.39 20.16
C LEU A 73 13.70 7.12 21.45
N PRO A 74 13.29 7.61 22.64
CA PRO A 74 14.03 7.33 23.87
C PRO A 74 14.15 5.83 24.17
N VAL A 75 13.09 5.04 23.93
CA VAL A 75 13.12 3.59 24.15
C VAL A 75 14.05 2.90 23.17
N PHE A 76 14.01 3.26 21.88
CA PHE A 76 14.90 2.66 20.87
C PHE A 76 16.37 3.02 21.06
N ARG A 77 16.69 4.22 21.55
CA ARG A 77 18.08 4.61 21.87
C ARG A 77 18.63 3.87 23.08
N GLU A 78 17.82 3.70 24.12
CA GLU A 78 18.23 3.05 25.36
C GLU A 78 18.25 1.52 25.24
N ALA A 79 17.36 0.93 24.43
CA ALA A 79 17.30 -0.51 24.23
C ALA A 79 18.58 -1.06 23.59
N SER A 80 19.05 -2.19 24.12
CA SER A 80 20.15 -2.96 23.52
C SER A 80 19.68 -3.78 22.31
N HIS A 81 18.40 -4.12 22.24
CA HIS A 81 17.81 -4.90 21.17
C HIS A 81 16.50 -4.29 20.69
N PHE A 82 16.17 -4.58 19.44
CA PHE A 82 14.86 -4.32 18.85
C PHE A 82 14.44 -5.53 18.01
N ALA A 83 13.14 -5.65 17.76
CA ALA A 83 12.61 -6.63 16.82
C ALA A 83 11.98 -5.95 15.60
N VAL A 84 12.13 -6.59 14.45
CA VAL A 84 11.48 -6.23 13.19
C VAL A 84 10.39 -7.25 12.92
N ASN A 85 9.14 -6.80 12.84
CA ASN A 85 7.98 -7.64 12.53
C ASN A 85 7.47 -7.29 11.13
N VAL A 86 7.73 -8.15 10.13
CA VAL A 86 7.28 -7.93 8.74
C VAL A 86 5.83 -8.37 8.59
N LEU A 87 4.92 -7.45 8.30
CA LEU A 87 3.49 -7.70 8.36
C LEU A 87 2.98 -8.55 7.19
N ALA A 88 1.99 -9.39 7.50
CA ALA A 88 1.21 -10.12 6.52
C ALA A 88 0.09 -9.25 5.93
N ALA A 89 -0.40 -9.63 4.74
CA ALA A 89 -1.38 -8.90 3.95
C ALA A 89 -2.67 -8.52 4.71
N ASP A 90 -3.12 -9.36 5.63
CA ASP A 90 -4.31 -9.17 6.46
C ASP A 90 -4.09 -8.23 7.67
N GLN A 91 -2.86 -7.74 7.89
CA GLN A 91 -2.48 -6.97 9.08
C GLN A 91 -2.49 -5.44 8.88
N VAL A 92 -3.30 -4.94 7.95
CA VAL A 92 -3.51 -3.48 7.74
C VAL A 92 -3.94 -2.77 9.04
N GLY A 93 -4.76 -3.43 9.86
CA GLY A 93 -5.20 -2.91 11.15
C GLY A 93 -4.05 -2.66 12.13
N LEU A 94 -3.10 -3.60 12.21
CA LEU A 94 -1.89 -3.45 13.04
C LEU A 94 -0.99 -2.34 12.52
N SER A 95 -0.74 -2.31 11.21
CA SER A 95 0.02 -1.23 10.57
C SER A 95 -0.55 0.15 10.92
N THR A 96 -1.87 0.32 10.80
CA THR A 96 -2.56 1.59 11.11
C THR A 96 -2.46 1.95 12.59
N ARG A 97 -2.60 0.96 13.49
CA ARG A 97 -2.50 1.15 14.93
C ARG A 97 -1.12 1.64 15.34
N PHE A 98 -0.06 0.98 14.85
CA PHE A 98 1.32 1.30 15.23
C PHE A 98 1.89 2.55 14.53
N ALA A 99 1.26 3.02 13.46
CA ALA A 99 1.58 4.30 12.81
C ALA A 99 1.03 5.53 13.56
N ARG A 100 0.02 5.38 14.42
CA ARG A 100 -0.57 6.48 15.19
C ARG A 100 0.17 6.73 16.49
N SER A 101 0.08 7.94 17.03
CA SER A 101 0.49 8.24 18.40
C SER A 101 -0.64 7.84 19.36
N LEU A 102 -0.51 6.69 20.01
CA LEU A 102 -1.48 6.13 20.96
C LEU A 102 -0.75 5.70 22.24
N PRO A 103 -1.30 5.96 23.45
CA PRO A 103 -0.63 5.62 24.71
C PRO A 103 -0.41 4.12 24.93
N ASP A 104 -1.37 3.28 24.51
CA ASP A 104 -1.32 1.83 24.71
C ASP A 104 -1.52 1.08 23.38
N LYS A 105 -0.49 1.10 22.55
CA LYS A 105 -0.50 0.43 21.24
C LYS A 105 -0.60 -1.09 21.37
N PHE A 106 -0.08 -1.66 22.45
CA PHE A 106 0.01 -3.12 22.62
C PHE A 106 -1.25 -3.73 23.23
N SER A 107 -2.17 -2.92 23.77
CA SER A 107 -3.50 -3.38 24.15
C SER A 107 -4.18 -4.17 23.02
N SER A 108 -4.63 -5.39 23.34
CA SER A 108 -5.32 -6.29 22.39
C SER A 108 -4.48 -6.66 21.15
N VAL A 109 -3.15 -6.62 21.27
CA VAL A 109 -2.23 -7.17 20.26
C VAL A 109 -1.63 -8.45 20.84
N ASP A 110 -1.72 -9.55 20.11
CA ASP A 110 -1.05 -10.79 20.50
C ASP A 110 0.44 -10.69 20.16
N TRP A 111 1.27 -10.75 21.21
CA TRP A 111 2.73 -10.75 21.08
C TRP A 111 3.37 -11.56 22.22
N VAL A 112 4.60 -11.98 21.98
CA VAL A 112 5.45 -12.62 23.00
C VAL A 112 6.77 -11.88 23.13
N ALA A 113 7.39 -11.94 24.31
CA ALA A 113 8.68 -11.31 24.55
C ALA A 113 9.78 -12.04 23.76
N GLY A 114 10.47 -11.31 22.88
CA GLY A 114 11.72 -11.74 22.25
C GLY A 114 12.94 -11.37 23.09
N ARG A 115 14.10 -11.29 22.44
CA ARG A 115 15.36 -10.85 23.06
C ARG A 115 15.23 -9.50 23.73
N SER A 116 15.73 -9.42 24.96
CA SER A 116 15.63 -8.26 25.85
C SER A 116 14.20 -7.70 26.02
N GLY A 117 13.18 -8.53 25.82
CA GLY A 117 11.78 -8.17 25.97
C GLY A 117 11.15 -7.49 24.76
N ALA A 118 11.87 -7.30 23.64
CA ALA A 118 11.32 -6.69 22.44
C ALA A 118 10.12 -7.49 21.90
N PRO A 119 8.93 -6.89 21.70
CA PRO A 119 7.73 -7.62 21.28
C PRO A 119 7.81 -8.28 19.89
N LEU A 120 7.54 -9.58 19.85
CA LEU A 120 7.32 -10.37 18.63
C LEU A 120 5.82 -10.55 18.40
N ILE A 121 5.30 -9.88 17.37
CA ILE A 121 3.86 -9.82 17.07
C ILE A 121 3.43 -11.10 16.33
N ALA A 122 2.31 -11.69 16.73
CA ALA A 122 1.78 -12.90 16.11
C ALA A 122 1.22 -12.66 14.69
N GLY A 123 1.19 -13.71 13.87
CA GLY A 123 0.56 -13.68 12.54
C GLY A 123 1.32 -12.88 11.47
N VAL A 124 2.56 -12.50 11.73
CA VAL A 124 3.42 -11.75 10.79
C VAL A 124 4.05 -12.69 9.75
N ALA A 125 4.54 -12.14 8.64
CA ALA A 125 5.20 -12.90 7.58
C ALA A 125 6.67 -13.24 7.91
N ALA A 126 7.36 -12.38 8.68
CA ALA A 126 8.70 -12.64 9.19
C ALA A 126 8.99 -11.86 10.47
N GLN A 127 9.96 -12.34 11.25
CA GLN A 127 10.47 -11.70 12.45
C GLN A 127 11.99 -11.70 12.45
N PHE A 128 12.61 -10.61 12.89
CA PHE A 128 14.05 -10.50 13.12
C PHE A 128 14.30 -9.91 14.50
N GLU A 129 15.10 -10.60 15.31
CA GLU A 129 15.54 -10.13 16.62
C GLU A 129 16.96 -9.59 16.46
N CYS A 130 17.15 -8.30 16.74
CA CYS A 130 18.35 -7.57 16.40
C CYS A 130 19.02 -6.98 17.64
N ALA A 131 20.32 -7.21 17.81
CA ALA A 131 21.15 -6.40 18.69
C ALA A 131 21.48 -5.08 17.99
N ARG A 132 21.35 -3.94 18.68
CA ARG A 132 21.69 -2.63 18.10
C ARG A 132 23.19 -2.54 17.86
N ALA A 133 23.57 -2.37 16.59
CA ALA A 133 24.96 -2.35 16.15
C ALA A 133 25.50 -0.93 16.02
N ALA A 134 24.73 -0.02 15.43
CA ALA A 134 25.13 1.37 15.24
C ALA A 134 23.90 2.29 15.10
N GLU A 135 24.13 3.59 15.29
CA GLU A 135 23.18 4.65 14.98
C GLU A 135 23.88 5.79 14.22
N HIS A 136 23.19 6.39 13.26
CA HIS A 136 23.70 7.49 12.45
C HIS A 136 22.63 8.56 12.24
N GLU A 137 23.04 9.83 12.21
CA GLU A 137 22.15 10.92 11.80
C GLU A 137 21.81 10.80 10.30
N GLY A 138 20.52 10.90 9.97
CA GLY A 138 19.99 10.82 8.62
C GLY A 138 19.07 12.01 8.31
N GLY A 139 19.50 13.23 8.66
CA GLY A 139 18.68 14.43 8.55
C GLY A 139 17.65 14.51 9.68
N ASP A 140 16.35 14.49 9.35
CA ASP A 140 15.26 14.51 10.33
C ASP A 140 14.95 13.13 10.94
N HIS A 141 15.71 12.10 10.56
CA HIS A 141 15.63 10.74 11.09
C HIS A 141 16.96 10.29 11.71
N LEU A 142 16.87 9.30 12.60
CA LEU A 142 17.97 8.48 13.07
C LEU A 142 17.96 7.14 12.31
N ILE A 143 19.08 6.80 11.67
CA ILE A 143 19.28 5.50 11.04
C ILE A 143 19.77 4.53 12.11
N LEU A 144 19.04 3.45 12.32
CA LEU A 144 19.37 2.39 13.27
C LEU A 144 19.81 1.15 12.51
N ILE A 145 21.00 0.65 12.83
CA ILE A 145 21.55 -0.59 12.26
C ILE A 145 21.48 -1.69 13.33
N GLY A 146 20.91 -2.83 12.97
CA GLY A 146 20.79 -3.99 13.83
C GLY A 146 21.53 -5.20 13.28
N LYS A 147 22.27 -5.90 14.13
CA LYS A 147 22.80 -7.24 13.85
C LYS A 147 21.74 -8.27 14.19
N VAL A 148 21.29 -9.01 13.20
CA VAL A 148 20.28 -10.06 13.38
C VAL A 148 20.90 -11.24 14.14
N GLU A 149 20.33 -11.58 15.28
CA GLU A 149 20.76 -12.72 16.11
C GLU A 149 19.84 -13.92 15.98
N ARG A 150 18.55 -13.68 15.66
CA ARG A 150 17.55 -14.70 15.39
C ARG A 150 16.55 -14.18 14.37
N PHE A 151 16.03 -15.08 13.54
CA PHE A 151 14.96 -14.76 12.61
C PHE A 151 13.95 -15.91 12.52
N ALA A 152 12.74 -15.59 12.09
CA ALA A 152 11.70 -16.54 11.74
C ALA A 152 11.00 -16.07 10.47
N ARG A 153 10.60 -17.03 9.62
CA ARG A 153 9.79 -16.79 8.43
C ARG A 153 8.53 -17.65 8.52
N PHE A 154 7.42 -17.08 8.08
CA PHE A 154 6.13 -17.75 8.03
C PHE A 154 5.62 -17.75 6.58
N GLU A 155 4.88 -18.79 6.20
CA GLU A 155 4.26 -18.88 4.88
C GLU A 155 2.97 -18.05 4.84
N ARG A 156 3.13 -16.74 4.64
CA ARG A 156 2.03 -15.78 4.54
C ARG A 156 2.32 -14.77 3.43
N GLU A 157 1.26 -14.27 2.80
CA GLU A 157 1.36 -13.15 1.87
C GLU A 157 1.81 -11.89 2.61
N VAL A 158 2.74 -11.14 2.02
CA VAL A 158 3.31 -9.92 2.62
C VAL A 158 2.44 -8.71 2.35
N LEU A 159 2.32 -7.82 3.33
CA LEU A 159 1.68 -6.52 3.14
C LEU A 159 2.64 -5.58 2.41
N LEU A 160 2.24 -5.12 1.22
CA LEU A 160 2.97 -4.11 0.47
C LEU A 160 2.47 -2.70 0.76
N PHE A 161 3.36 -1.73 0.60
CA PHE A 161 3.03 -0.31 0.59
C PHE A 161 3.69 0.38 -0.60
N ALA A 162 2.86 0.97 -1.47
CA ALA A 162 3.29 1.71 -2.65
C ALA A 162 2.28 2.82 -2.96
N HIS A 163 2.73 3.95 -3.50
CA HIS A 163 1.90 5.09 -3.87
C HIS A 163 0.96 5.58 -2.74
N GLY A 164 1.40 5.46 -1.48
CA GLY A 164 0.61 5.83 -0.30
C GLY A 164 -0.51 4.86 0.07
N ARG A 165 -0.45 3.60 -0.41
CA ARG A 165 -1.51 2.60 -0.28
C ARG A 165 -0.97 1.22 0.09
N TYR A 166 -1.80 0.48 0.79
CA TYR A 166 -1.58 -0.96 0.98
C TYR A 166 -1.87 -1.72 -0.32
N GLY A 167 -1.07 -2.75 -0.57
CA GLY A 167 -1.21 -3.65 -1.71
C GLY A 167 -0.85 -5.09 -1.34
N LEU A 168 -1.07 -5.97 -2.30
CA LEU A 168 -0.69 -7.38 -2.24
C LEU A 168 0.49 -7.61 -3.18
N ALA A 169 1.38 -8.53 -2.81
CA ALA A 169 2.37 -9.05 -3.74
C ALA A 169 1.66 -9.99 -4.71
N VAL A 170 1.77 -9.67 -6.00
CA VAL A 170 1.25 -10.49 -7.08
C VAL A 170 2.45 -10.92 -7.92
N ASP A 171 2.56 -12.20 -8.24
CA ASP A 171 3.65 -12.69 -9.08
C ASP A 171 3.60 -12.01 -10.45
N HIS A 172 4.74 -11.52 -10.92
CA HIS A 172 4.80 -10.85 -12.22
C HIS A 172 4.47 -11.87 -13.33
N PRO A 173 3.55 -11.56 -14.26
CA PRO A 173 3.02 -12.54 -15.22
C PRO A 173 4.08 -13.09 -16.18
N VAL A 174 5.20 -12.38 -16.37
CA VAL A 174 6.37 -12.86 -17.14
C VAL A 174 7.31 -13.74 -16.29
N ALA A 175 7.44 -13.46 -14.99
CA ALA A 175 8.23 -14.31 -14.10
C ALA A 175 7.51 -15.66 -13.85
N ASP A 176 6.18 -15.65 -13.89
CA ASP A 176 5.33 -16.84 -13.87
C ASP A 176 5.37 -17.65 -15.19
N VAL A 177 6.00 -17.13 -16.26
CA VAL A 177 6.21 -17.88 -17.53
C VAL A 177 7.16 -19.06 -17.33
N GLY A 178 8.05 -19.02 -16.34
CA GLY A 178 8.85 -20.19 -15.96
C GLY A 178 8.02 -21.37 -15.44
N ARG A 179 6.81 -21.11 -14.92
CA ARG A 179 5.79 -22.14 -14.65
C ARG A 179 4.97 -22.48 -15.90
N ARG A 180 4.76 -21.53 -16.81
CA ARG A 180 4.07 -21.78 -18.10
C ARG A 180 4.80 -22.75 -19.02
N THR A 181 6.11 -22.96 -18.89
CA THR A 181 6.83 -23.96 -19.71
C THR A 181 6.46 -25.41 -19.37
N LEU A 182 5.72 -25.65 -18.27
CA LEU A 182 5.06 -26.94 -18.00
C LEU A 182 3.77 -27.14 -18.82
N VAL A 183 3.26 -26.10 -19.49
CA VAL A 183 2.04 -26.12 -20.30
C VAL A 183 2.34 -26.31 -21.79
N GLU A 184 3.60 -26.14 -22.22
CA GLU A 184 4.00 -26.36 -23.63
C GLU A 184 4.13 -27.86 -23.99
N THR A 185 3.98 -28.78 -23.04
CA THR A 185 3.90 -30.23 -23.34
C THR A 185 2.54 -30.63 -23.93
N GLY A 186 1.57 -29.71 -24.03
CA GLY A 186 0.26 -29.97 -24.62
C GLY A 186 -0.70 -30.76 -23.73
N ASP A 187 -0.26 -31.16 -22.53
CA ASP A 187 -1.16 -31.69 -21.51
C ASP A 187 -1.69 -30.54 -20.64
N PRO A 188 -3.03 -30.37 -20.53
CA PRO A 188 -3.61 -29.36 -19.67
C PRO A 188 -3.15 -29.56 -18.22
N HIS A 189 -2.64 -28.50 -17.60
CA HIS A 189 -2.26 -28.57 -16.18
C HIS A 189 -3.54 -28.81 -15.37
N PRO A 190 -3.56 -29.70 -14.36
CA PRO A 190 -4.79 -30.03 -13.61
C PRO A 190 -5.47 -28.82 -12.95
N LEU A 191 -4.73 -27.72 -12.77
CA LEU A 191 -5.25 -26.47 -12.22
C LEU A 191 -5.86 -25.50 -13.27
N ASP A 192 -5.73 -25.76 -14.56
CA ASP A 192 -6.24 -24.86 -15.61
C ASP A 192 -7.77 -24.87 -15.72
N ASP A 193 -8.43 -25.94 -15.24
CA ASP A 193 -9.89 -26.04 -15.12
C ASP A 193 -10.44 -25.34 -13.86
N PHE A 194 -9.58 -24.86 -12.97
CA PHE A 194 -10.03 -24.15 -11.77
C PHE A 194 -10.35 -22.68 -12.08
N LEU A 195 -11.43 -22.21 -11.48
CA LEU A 195 -11.93 -20.84 -11.68
C LEU A 195 -10.92 -19.77 -11.25
N LEU A 196 -10.15 -20.00 -10.18
CA LEU A 196 -9.25 -18.99 -9.59
C LEU A 196 -8.10 -18.57 -10.54
N PRO A 197 -7.29 -19.48 -11.12
CA PRO A 197 -6.29 -19.11 -12.12
C PRO A 197 -6.88 -18.43 -13.37
N GLN A 198 -8.08 -18.83 -13.79
CA GLN A 198 -8.76 -18.22 -14.93
C GLN A 198 -9.19 -16.77 -14.63
N LEU A 199 -9.77 -16.53 -13.45
CA LEU A 199 -10.15 -15.18 -12.98
C LEU A 199 -8.93 -14.27 -12.85
N PHE A 200 -7.84 -14.78 -12.28
CA PHE A 200 -6.60 -14.03 -12.12
C PHE A 200 -6.00 -13.61 -13.47
N ARG A 201 -5.86 -14.55 -14.42
CA ARG A 201 -5.35 -14.25 -15.78
C ARG A 201 -6.24 -13.25 -16.53
N ALA A 202 -7.56 -13.38 -16.39
CA ALA A 202 -8.50 -12.43 -16.98
C ALA A 202 -8.38 -11.04 -16.37
N TYR A 203 -8.25 -10.95 -15.05
CA TYR A 203 -8.02 -9.69 -14.33
C TYR A 203 -6.74 -9.00 -14.80
N GLU A 204 -5.62 -9.71 -14.84
CA GLU A 204 -4.32 -9.15 -15.27
C GLU A 204 -4.39 -8.58 -16.69
N HIS A 205 -4.97 -9.33 -17.64
CA HIS A 205 -5.07 -8.90 -19.03
C HIS A 205 -5.99 -7.68 -19.21
N LEU A 206 -7.09 -7.62 -18.45
CA LEU A 206 -8.04 -6.51 -18.51
C LEU A 206 -7.52 -5.27 -17.76
N SER A 207 -6.86 -5.44 -16.62
CA SER A 207 -6.35 -4.34 -15.78
C SER A 207 -5.27 -3.54 -16.51
N ALA A 208 -4.29 -4.21 -17.13
CA ALA A 208 -3.21 -3.54 -17.87
C ALA A 208 -3.74 -2.71 -19.06
N ALA A 209 -4.72 -3.26 -19.79
CA ALA A 209 -5.35 -2.55 -20.91
C ALA A 209 -6.25 -1.39 -20.44
N PHE A 210 -6.83 -1.48 -19.23
CA PHE A 210 -7.64 -0.41 -18.63
C PHE A 210 -6.77 0.74 -18.08
N GLU A 211 -5.58 0.43 -17.57
CA GLU A 211 -4.62 1.40 -17.05
C GLU A 211 -4.20 2.45 -18.09
N GLN A 212 -3.91 2.04 -19.32
CA GLN A 212 -3.61 2.94 -20.44
C GLN A 212 -4.76 3.90 -20.78
N HIS A 213 -6.01 3.46 -20.58
CA HIS A 213 -7.20 4.28 -20.84
C HIS A 213 -7.51 5.26 -19.70
N ARG A 214 -7.01 4.97 -18.48
CA ARG A 214 -7.22 5.78 -17.28
C ARG A 214 -6.27 6.98 -17.20
N GLU A 215 -5.05 6.85 -17.72
CA GLU A 215 -4.06 7.94 -17.74
C GLU A 215 -4.48 9.14 -18.58
N ALA A 216 -5.33 8.94 -19.59
CA ALA A 216 -5.83 10.00 -20.48
C ALA A 216 -6.75 11.04 -19.80
N GLU A 217 -7.11 10.84 -18.53
CA GLU A 217 -8.07 11.69 -17.81
C GLU A 217 -7.47 12.82 -16.97
N GLY A 218 -6.14 12.89 -16.89
CA GLY A 218 -5.44 13.93 -16.12
C GLY A 218 -5.71 13.86 -14.61
N LEU A 219 -6.20 12.72 -14.11
CA LEU A 219 -6.35 12.44 -12.68
C LEU A 219 -5.58 11.18 -12.31
N THR A 220 -4.90 11.23 -11.17
CA THR A 220 -4.27 10.03 -10.59
C THR A 220 -5.33 9.06 -10.06
N ILE A 221 -4.95 7.79 -9.87
CA ILE A 221 -5.82 6.75 -9.30
C ILE A 221 -6.45 7.20 -7.98
N ASN A 222 -5.66 7.86 -7.14
CA ASN A 222 -6.08 8.31 -5.82
C ASN A 222 -7.10 9.43 -5.95
N GLN A 223 -6.88 10.39 -6.86
CA GLN A 223 -7.85 11.45 -7.12
C GLN A 223 -9.17 10.90 -7.68
N SER A 224 -9.13 9.99 -8.66
CA SER A 224 -10.34 9.36 -9.21
C SER A 224 -11.13 8.61 -8.15
N ARG A 225 -10.45 7.88 -7.26
CA ARG A 225 -11.09 7.13 -6.17
C ARG A 225 -11.72 8.05 -5.13
N ILE A 226 -11.01 9.09 -4.69
CA ILE A 226 -11.55 10.07 -3.74
C ILE A 226 -12.75 10.80 -4.36
N LEU A 227 -12.69 11.15 -5.64
CA LEU A 227 -13.81 11.77 -6.35
C LEU A 227 -15.04 10.85 -6.43
N ALA A 228 -14.83 9.55 -6.67
CA ALA A 228 -15.91 8.55 -6.63
C ALA A 228 -16.51 8.38 -5.23
N CYS A 229 -15.68 8.32 -4.18
CA CYS A 229 -16.14 8.27 -2.79
C CYS A 229 -16.97 9.51 -2.42
N LEU A 230 -16.55 10.70 -2.84
CA LEU A 230 -17.29 11.95 -2.64
C LEU A 230 -18.63 11.99 -3.37
N ALA A 231 -18.71 11.37 -4.55
CA ALA A 231 -19.96 11.28 -5.29
C ALA A 231 -20.98 10.37 -4.60
N ALA A 232 -20.52 9.27 -3.99
CA ALA A 232 -21.34 8.34 -3.24
C ALA A 232 -21.65 8.82 -1.81
N ASN A 233 -20.74 9.56 -1.19
CA ASN A 233 -20.82 9.99 0.22
C ASN A 233 -20.56 11.50 0.31
N PRO A 234 -21.50 12.35 -0.16
CA PRO A 234 -21.33 13.78 -0.12
C PRO A 234 -21.24 14.28 1.33
N GLY A 235 -20.35 15.23 1.58
CA GLY A 235 -20.13 15.81 2.90
C GLY A 235 -19.17 15.04 3.80
N SER A 236 -18.42 14.08 3.26
CA SER A 236 -17.41 13.33 4.00
C SER A 236 -16.25 14.23 4.46
N SER A 237 -15.71 13.94 5.65
CA SER A 237 -14.42 14.50 6.09
C SER A 237 -13.25 13.78 5.40
N ILE A 238 -12.05 14.35 5.48
CA ILE A 238 -10.83 13.73 4.94
C ILE A 238 -10.58 12.37 5.60
N GLU A 239 -10.75 12.24 6.91
CA GLU A 239 -10.57 10.98 7.63
C GLU A 239 -11.61 9.93 7.20
N ALA A 240 -12.85 10.34 6.95
CA ALA A 240 -13.89 9.46 6.43
C ALA A 240 -13.54 8.98 5.02
N LEU A 241 -13.10 9.87 4.13
CA LEU A 241 -12.66 9.53 2.78
C LEU A 241 -11.46 8.60 2.77
N SER A 242 -10.48 8.81 3.65
CA SER A 242 -9.32 7.93 3.80
C SER A 242 -9.74 6.51 4.15
N ARG A 243 -10.69 6.34 5.08
CA ARG A 243 -11.25 5.03 5.43
C ARG A 243 -12.04 4.40 4.28
N LEU A 244 -12.96 5.15 3.66
CA LEU A 244 -13.85 4.65 2.61
C LEU A 244 -13.10 4.28 1.32
N SER A 245 -11.98 4.94 1.05
CA SER A 245 -11.17 4.71 -0.16
C SER A 245 -9.98 3.77 0.08
N TYR A 246 -9.70 3.42 1.34
CA TYR A 246 -8.50 2.70 1.77
C TYR A 246 -7.20 3.39 1.30
N VAL A 247 -7.22 4.72 1.23
CA VAL A 247 -6.06 5.55 0.89
C VAL A 247 -5.54 6.19 2.18
N GLY A 248 -4.22 6.23 2.38
CA GLY A 248 -3.62 6.84 3.57
C GLY A 248 -4.05 8.30 3.77
N LEU A 249 -4.04 8.78 5.02
CA LEU A 249 -4.57 10.11 5.37
C LEU A 249 -3.86 11.24 4.60
N ALA A 250 -2.53 11.27 4.60
CA ALA A 250 -1.75 12.28 3.88
C ALA A 250 -2.00 12.26 2.36
N THR A 251 -2.11 11.07 1.77
CA THR A 251 -2.42 10.92 0.34
C THR A 251 -3.85 11.34 0.02
N THR A 252 -4.78 11.14 0.96
CA THR A 252 -6.16 11.63 0.86
C THR A 252 -6.20 13.15 0.93
N GLU A 253 -5.47 13.77 1.86
CA GLU A 253 -5.34 15.24 1.96
C GLU A 253 -4.80 15.85 0.66
N ASP A 254 -3.74 15.27 0.10
CA ASP A 254 -3.17 15.69 -1.18
C ASP A 254 -4.17 15.58 -2.32
N ALA A 255 -4.85 14.43 -2.45
CA ALA A 255 -5.85 14.22 -3.48
C ALA A 255 -7.02 15.21 -3.33
N VAL A 256 -7.54 15.42 -2.13
CA VAL A 256 -8.61 16.40 -1.86
C VAL A 256 -8.14 17.81 -2.22
N SER A 257 -6.93 18.20 -1.84
CA SER A 257 -6.37 19.52 -2.15
C SER A 257 -6.33 19.78 -3.66
N VAL A 258 -5.85 18.80 -4.45
CA VAL A 258 -5.84 18.90 -5.92
C VAL A 258 -7.26 18.97 -6.50
N LEU A 259 -8.19 18.16 -5.98
CA LEU A 259 -9.59 18.17 -6.45
C LEU A 259 -10.30 19.49 -6.12
N LEU A 260 -10.00 20.12 -4.97
CA LEU A 260 -10.50 21.43 -4.59
C LEU A 260 -9.93 22.52 -5.53
N ALA A 261 -8.61 22.50 -5.75
CA ALA A 261 -7.93 23.46 -6.64
C ALA A 261 -8.44 23.37 -8.09
N ALA A 262 -8.70 22.15 -8.58
CA ALA A 262 -9.28 21.91 -9.91
C ALA A 262 -10.79 22.21 -10.00
N GLY A 263 -11.44 22.59 -8.89
CA GLY A 263 -12.88 22.86 -8.84
C GLY A 263 -13.77 21.62 -8.96
N PHE A 264 -13.21 20.41 -8.82
CA PHE A 264 -13.96 19.14 -8.85
C PHE A 264 -14.64 18.83 -7.50
N ALA A 265 -14.11 19.38 -6.41
CA ALA A 265 -14.72 19.35 -5.08
C ALA A 265 -14.84 20.78 -4.52
N ALA A 266 -15.69 20.96 -3.50
CA ALA A 266 -15.82 22.20 -2.76
C ALA A 266 -16.05 21.95 -1.27
N MET A 267 -15.52 22.85 -0.44
CA MET A 267 -15.80 22.86 1.00
C MET A 267 -17.21 23.41 1.25
N ARG A 268 -17.96 22.73 2.13
CA ARG A 268 -19.28 23.12 2.64
C ARG A 268 -19.22 23.24 4.17
N PRO A 269 -19.73 24.32 4.75
CA PRO A 269 -19.78 24.44 6.21
C PRO A 269 -20.71 23.40 6.85
N PRO A 270 -20.37 22.85 8.03
CA PRO A 270 -19.08 22.95 8.71
C PRO A 270 -18.11 21.83 8.27
N ALA A 271 -17.03 22.20 7.57
CA ALA A 271 -15.90 21.33 7.19
C ALA A 271 -16.21 20.04 6.38
N ALA A 272 -17.32 20.01 5.66
CA ALA A 272 -17.75 18.88 4.84
C ALA A 272 -17.28 19.05 3.39
N ILE A 273 -16.76 18.00 2.75
CA ILE A 273 -16.32 18.07 1.34
C ILE A 273 -17.43 17.53 0.43
N ALA A 274 -17.82 18.29 -0.59
CA ALA A 274 -18.83 17.88 -1.55
C ALA A 274 -18.28 17.93 -2.98
N ILE A 275 -18.67 16.96 -3.81
CA ILE A 275 -18.37 16.99 -5.24
C ILE A 275 -19.16 18.11 -5.94
N THR A 276 -18.52 18.83 -6.86
CA THR A 276 -19.16 19.88 -7.66
C THR A 276 -19.86 19.30 -8.90
N SER A 277 -20.62 20.12 -9.63
CA SER A 277 -21.15 19.73 -10.95
C SER A 277 -20.03 19.38 -11.94
N LEU A 278 -18.93 20.15 -11.93
CA LEU A 278 -17.76 19.88 -12.74
C LEU A 278 -17.10 18.55 -12.35
N GLY A 279 -16.95 18.28 -11.05
CA GLY A 279 -16.45 17.00 -10.56
C GLY A 279 -17.33 15.82 -10.96
N ARG A 280 -18.66 15.98 -10.90
CA ARG A 280 -19.61 14.95 -11.38
C ARG A 280 -19.49 14.70 -12.88
N SER A 281 -19.31 15.75 -13.68
CA SER A 281 -19.08 15.63 -15.12
C SER A 281 -17.77 14.87 -15.41
N ARG A 282 -16.69 15.22 -14.70
CA ARG A 282 -15.41 14.52 -14.82
C ARG A 282 -15.53 13.04 -14.45
N LEU A 283 -16.18 12.72 -13.33
CA LEU A 283 -16.44 11.34 -12.91
C LEU A 283 -17.29 10.58 -13.93
N ALA A 284 -18.32 11.21 -14.49
CA ALA A 284 -19.15 10.60 -15.54
C ALA A 284 -18.32 10.26 -16.79
N GLY A 285 -17.36 11.12 -17.16
CA GLY A 285 -16.42 10.83 -18.24
C GLY A 285 -15.54 9.60 -17.96
N ILE A 286 -15.00 9.48 -16.74
CA ILE A 286 -14.22 8.30 -16.31
C ILE A 286 -15.09 7.04 -16.44
N VAL A 287 -16.33 7.08 -15.93
CA VAL A 287 -17.26 5.95 -15.99
C VAL A 287 -17.65 5.60 -17.43
N ALA A 288 -17.89 6.59 -18.28
CA ALA A 288 -18.24 6.38 -19.69
C ALA A 288 -17.10 5.70 -20.46
N ARG A 289 -15.85 6.12 -20.24
CA ARG A 289 -14.66 5.46 -20.79
C ARG A 289 -14.52 4.03 -20.30
N ALA A 290 -14.68 3.80 -18.99
CA ALA A 290 -14.62 2.45 -18.44
C ALA A 290 -15.67 1.52 -19.07
N ARG A 291 -16.89 2.03 -19.29
CA ARG A 291 -17.94 1.29 -20.02
C ARG A 291 -17.60 1.05 -21.49
N SER A 292 -17.01 2.04 -22.17
CA SER A 292 -16.59 1.89 -23.57
C SER A 292 -15.50 0.84 -23.71
N PHE A 293 -14.49 0.88 -22.83
CA PHE A 293 -13.42 -0.10 -22.76
C PHE A 293 -13.97 -1.51 -22.49
N GLU A 294 -14.88 -1.64 -21.53
CA GLU A 294 -15.53 -2.90 -21.22
C GLU A 294 -16.34 -3.43 -22.42
N ALA A 295 -17.09 -2.56 -23.10
CA ALA A 295 -17.86 -2.92 -24.29
C ALA A 295 -16.95 -3.40 -25.43
N GLU A 296 -15.80 -2.74 -25.64
CA GLU A 296 -14.83 -3.12 -26.67
C GLU A 296 -14.16 -4.47 -26.34
N ARG A 297 -13.65 -4.63 -25.11
CA ARG A 297 -12.91 -5.83 -24.70
C ARG A 297 -13.78 -7.06 -24.59
N LEU A 298 -15.05 -6.88 -24.20
CA LEU A 298 -16.00 -7.96 -24.00
C LEU A 298 -16.95 -8.15 -25.20
N ALA A 299 -16.76 -7.42 -26.30
CA ALA A 299 -17.62 -7.45 -27.49
C ALA A 299 -17.83 -8.86 -28.06
N ARG A 300 -16.85 -9.74 -27.89
CA ARG A 300 -16.88 -11.12 -28.40
C ARG A 300 -17.61 -12.10 -27.48
N ILE A 301 -18.00 -11.69 -26.27
CA ILE A 301 -18.67 -12.55 -25.30
C ILE A 301 -20.18 -12.28 -25.37
N PRO A 302 -21.03 -13.31 -25.54
CA PRO A 302 -22.48 -13.14 -25.57
C PRO A 302 -23.01 -12.43 -24.31
N ALA A 303 -24.00 -11.56 -24.50
CA ALA A 303 -24.57 -10.77 -23.40
C ALA A 303 -25.16 -11.64 -22.26
N ALA A 304 -25.71 -12.81 -22.59
CA ALA A 304 -26.22 -13.76 -21.62
C ALA A 304 -25.10 -14.34 -20.72
N ASP A 305 -23.94 -14.65 -21.31
CA ASP A 305 -22.78 -15.20 -20.60
C ASP A 305 -22.13 -14.13 -19.72
N LEU A 306 -22.00 -12.91 -20.23
CA LEU A 306 -21.55 -11.77 -19.41
C LEU A 306 -22.49 -11.51 -18.23
N ALA A 307 -23.80 -11.58 -18.45
CA ALA A 307 -24.78 -11.42 -17.38
C ALA A 307 -24.66 -12.55 -16.34
N ALA A 308 -24.43 -13.79 -16.79
CA ALA A 308 -24.18 -14.93 -15.90
C ALA A 308 -22.90 -14.76 -15.09
N LEU A 309 -21.79 -14.38 -15.75
CA LEU A 309 -20.51 -14.11 -15.11
C LEU A 309 -20.63 -13.01 -14.04
N ARG A 310 -21.30 -11.88 -14.35
CA ARG A 310 -21.53 -10.81 -13.37
C ARG A 310 -22.32 -11.29 -12.15
N ARG A 311 -23.35 -12.12 -12.35
CA ARG A 311 -24.11 -12.70 -11.23
C ARG A 311 -23.24 -13.63 -10.38
N ALA A 312 -22.42 -14.47 -11.02
CA ALA A 312 -21.50 -15.37 -10.32
C ALA A 312 -20.47 -14.59 -9.49
N LEU A 313 -19.79 -13.60 -10.11
CA LEU A 313 -18.84 -12.74 -9.41
C LEU A 313 -19.48 -11.93 -8.28
N ALA A 314 -20.69 -11.40 -8.48
CA ALA A 314 -21.42 -10.67 -7.46
C ALA A 314 -21.89 -11.56 -6.29
N ALA A 315 -22.11 -12.86 -6.52
CA ALA A 315 -22.38 -13.82 -5.46
C ALA A 315 -21.08 -14.13 -4.69
N LEU A 316 -19.97 -14.38 -5.38
CA LEU A 316 -18.67 -14.66 -4.77
C LEU A 316 -18.13 -13.49 -3.92
N GLY A 317 -18.44 -12.25 -4.29
CA GLY A 317 -17.99 -11.06 -3.55
C GLY A 317 -18.79 -10.69 -2.30
N LYS A 318 -19.82 -11.46 -1.92
CA LYS A 318 -20.69 -11.17 -0.75
C LYS A 318 -20.34 -11.93 0.52
N ASP A 319 -19.46 -12.95 0.44
CA ASP A 319 -19.16 -13.87 1.54
C ASP A 319 -17.75 -13.67 2.14
N GLY A 320 -17.15 -12.49 1.97
CA GLY A 320 -15.80 -12.14 2.47
C GLY A 320 -15.78 -10.96 3.43
#